data_AF-A0A6I0EAN6-F1
#
_entry.id   AF-A0A6I0EAN6-F1
#
_cell.length_a   1.000
_cell.length_b   1.000
_cell.length_c   1.000
_cell.angle_alpha   90.00
_cell.angle_beta   90.00
_cell.angle_gamma   90.00
#
_symmetry.space_group_name_H-M   'P 1'
#
loop_
_entity.id
_entity.type
_entity.pdbx_description
1 polymer ?
#
loop_
_entity_poly.entity_id
_entity_poly.type
_entity_poly.pdbx_seq_one_letter_code
_entity_poly.pdbx_strand_id
1 'polypeptide(L)'
;MGEVAITVNGRSYRFECGDGEEARLKELAAYVKSRMDGLSREHGNIGEERLLLMTALLIADDLWDATSGDSRCDTPADADTKLRA
;
A
#
# COMPACT_ATOMS: atom_id res chain seq x y z
N MET A 1 4.61 22.11 -0.52
CA MET A 1 5.39 21.09 0.23
C MET A 1 4.49 20.57 1.33
N GLY A 2 4.07 19.30 1.22
CA GLY A 2 3.21 18.64 2.19
C GLY A 2 3.87 17.37 2.74
N GLU A 3 3.45 16.98 3.93
CA GLU A 3 3.83 15.70 4.55
C GLU A 3 2.55 14.99 4.98
N VAL A 4 2.43 13.71 4.65
CA VAL A 4 1.31 12.88 5.08
C VAL A 4 1.81 11.83 6.05
N ALA A 5 1.25 11.84 7.25
CA ALA A 5 1.42 10.78 8.23
C ALA A 5 0.36 9.68 8.00
N ILE A 6 0.83 8.49 7.69
CA ILE A 6 0.02 7.29 7.45
C ILE A 6 0.27 6.31 8.60
N THR A 7 -0.79 5.86 9.26
CA THR A 7 -0.66 4.87 10.35
C THR A 7 -1.23 3.53 9.92
N VAL A 8 -0.38 2.51 9.95
CA VAL A 8 -0.68 1.14 9.53
C VAL A 8 -0.29 0.20 10.66
N ASN A 9 -1.24 -0.60 11.13
CA ASN A 9 -1.04 -1.59 12.19
C ASN A 9 -0.31 -1.06 13.46
N GLY A 10 -0.57 0.20 13.83
CA GLY A 10 0.04 0.85 15.00
C GLY A 10 1.40 1.51 14.75
N ARG A 11 1.94 1.44 13.52
CA ARG A 11 3.16 2.15 13.11
C ARG A 11 2.81 3.34 12.23
N SER A 12 3.39 4.49 12.53
CA SER A 12 3.23 5.70 11.72
C SER A 12 4.42 5.87 10.77
N TYR A 13 4.10 5.99 9.48
CA TYR A 13 5.02 6.24 8.38
C TYR A 13 4.74 7.64 7.84
N ARG A 14 5.78 8.41 7.55
CA ARG A 14 5.65 9.75 6.98
C ARG A 14 6.12 9.75 5.54
N PHE A 15 5.33 10.37 4.68
CA PHE A 15 5.61 10.49 3.26
C PHE A 15 5.60 11.96 2.87
N GLU A 16 6.68 12.39 2.21
CA GLU A 16 6.73 13.69 1.55
C GLU A 16 5.89 13.62 0.27
N CYS A 17 4.98 14.57 0.07
CA CYS A 17 4.11 14.58 -1.10
C CYS A 17 4.11 15.94 -1.80
N GLY A 18 3.85 15.91 -3.11
CA GLY A 18 3.58 17.10 -3.90
C GLY A 18 2.25 17.76 -3.51
N ASP A 19 2.11 19.03 -3.86
CA ASP A 19 0.86 19.77 -3.63
C ASP A 19 -0.28 19.12 -4.45
N GLY A 20 -1.32 18.64 -3.76
CA GLY A 20 -2.48 17.97 -4.36
C GLY A 20 -2.47 16.43 -4.31
N GLU A 21 -1.36 15.78 -3.94
CA GLU A 21 -1.29 14.31 -3.82
C GLU A 21 -1.74 13.77 -2.46
N GLU A 22 -1.88 14.64 -1.46
CA GLU A 22 -2.22 14.27 -0.07
C GLU A 22 -3.51 13.46 0.03
N ALA A 23 -4.55 13.85 -0.70
CA ALA A 23 -5.84 13.18 -0.67
C ALA A 23 -5.73 11.75 -1.22
N ARG A 24 -5.05 11.60 -2.37
CA ARG A 24 -4.81 10.31 -3.00
C ARG A 24 -3.97 9.39 -2.11
N LEU A 25 -2.91 9.91 -1.47
CA LEU A 25 -2.12 9.12 -0.52
C LEU A 25 -2.95 8.65 0.67
N LYS A 26 -3.81 9.51 1.23
CA LYS A 26 -4.70 9.14 2.34
C LYS A 26 -5.70 8.05 1.94
N GLU A 27 -6.26 8.12 0.74
CA GLU A 27 -7.16 7.10 0.21
C GLU A 27 -6.45 5.75 0.01
N LEU A 28 -5.26 5.75 -0.61
CA LEU A 28 -4.45 4.54 -0.78
C LEU A 28 -4.06 3.92 0.58
N ALA A 29 -3.67 4.75 1.54
CA ALA A 29 -3.36 4.32 2.89
C ALA A 29 -4.58 3.68 3.59
N ALA A 30 -5.75 4.29 3.47
CA ALA A 30 -7.00 3.76 4.03
C ALA A 30 -7.37 2.40 3.41
N TYR A 31 -7.16 2.25 2.10
CA TYR A 31 -7.38 1.00 1.39
C TYR A 31 -6.45 -0.12 1.90
N VAL A 32 -5.14 0.14 1.97
CA VAL A 32 -4.17 -0.83 2.50
C VAL A 32 -4.49 -1.21 3.95
N LYS A 33 -4.81 -0.22 4.79
CA LYS A 33 -5.20 -0.45 6.19
C LYS A 33 -6.42 -1.36 6.30
N SER A 34 -7.46 -1.12 5.51
CA SER A 34 -8.66 -1.95 5.49
C SER A 34 -8.36 -3.41 5.14
N ARG A 35 -7.49 -3.65 4.15
CA ARG A 35 -7.04 -4.99 3.78
C ARG A 35 -6.25 -5.67 4.91
N MET A 36 -5.33 -4.95 5.55
CA MET A 36 -4.56 -5.46 6.70
C MET A 36 -5.45 -5.79 7.89
N ASP A 37 -6.42 -4.92 8.23
CA ASP A 37 -7.35 -5.13 9.33
C ASP A 37 -8.24 -6.37 9.10
N GLY A 38 -8.66 -6.62 7.85
CA GLY A 38 -9.37 -7.85 7.47
C GLY A 38 -8.52 -9.10 7.68
N LEU A 39 -7.32 -9.11 7.10
CA LEU A 39 -6.41 -10.26 7.20
C LEU A 39 -5.96 -10.53 8.65
N SER A 40 -5.77 -9.48 9.44
CA SER A 40 -5.42 -9.61 10.87
C SER A 40 -6.54 -10.27 11.67
N ARG A 41 -7.81 -10.00 11.33
CA ARG A 41 -8.96 -10.66 11.97
C ARG A 41 -9.08 -12.13 11.57
N GLU A 42 -8.79 -12.45 10.32
CA GLU A 42 -8.90 -13.82 9.79
C GLU A 42 -7.73 -14.72 10.23
N HIS A 43 -6.51 -14.19 10.23
CA HIS A 43 -5.30 -14.98 10.45
C HIS A 43 -4.72 -14.82 11.86
N GLY A 44 -5.31 -13.95 12.70
CA GLY A 44 -4.91 -13.71 14.08
C GLY A 44 -3.56 -13.00 14.20
N ASN A 45 -2.76 -13.41 15.18
CA ASN A 45 -1.51 -12.74 15.58
C ASN A 45 -0.31 -13.14 14.68
N ILE A 46 -0.51 -13.18 13.36
CA ILE A 46 0.60 -13.23 12.40
C ILE A 46 1.43 -11.96 12.58
N GLY A 47 2.76 -12.11 12.68
CA GLY A 47 3.67 -10.98 12.83
C GLY A 47 3.44 -9.92 11.74
N GLU A 48 3.51 -8.64 12.14
CA GLU A 48 3.18 -7.50 11.28
C GLU A 48 3.86 -7.54 9.91
N GLU A 49 5.13 -7.93 9.85
CA GLU A 49 5.90 -8.05 8.61
C GLU A 49 5.27 -9.04 7.63
N ARG A 50 4.83 -10.20 8.12
CA ARG A 50 4.18 -11.22 7.30
C ARG A 50 2.79 -10.79 6.86
N LEU A 51 2.05 -10.10 7.74
CA LEU A 51 0.74 -9.55 7.42
C LEU A 51 0.85 -8.51 6.29
N LEU A 52 1.87 -7.64 6.37
CA LEU A 52 2.15 -6.62 5.37
C LEU A 52 2.55 -7.24 4.03
N LEU A 53 3.43 -8.26 4.04
CA LEU A 53 3.80 -9.00 2.83
C LEU A 53 2.57 -9.67 2.19
N MET A 54 1.73 -10.34 2.97
CA MET A 54 0.53 -11.01 2.47
C MET A 54 -0.47 -10.00 1.88
N THR A 55 -0.63 -8.85 2.54
CA THR A 55 -1.50 -7.78 2.03
C THR A 55 -0.97 -7.22 0.71
N ALA A 56 0.35 -6.97 0.63
CA ALA A 56 0.99 -6.47 -0.59
C ALA A 56 0.83 -7.45 -1.75
N LEU A 57 1.01 -8.75 -1.51
CA LEU A 57 0.80 -9.80 -2.52
C LEU A 57 -0.66 -9.85 -3.00
N LEU A 58 -1.63 -9.77 -2.10
CA LEU A 58 -3.06 -9.79 -2.48
C LEU A 58 -3.47 -8.56 -3.28
N ILE A 59 -2.97 -7.37 -2.90
CA ILE A 59 -3.24 -6.14 -3.67
C ILE A 59 -2.56 -6.21 -5.05
N ALA A 60 -1.35 -6.76 -5.12
CA ALA A 60 -0.65 -6.95 -6.37
C ALA A 60 -1.37 -7.96 -7.28
N ASP A 61 -1.88 -9.05 -6.73
CA ASP A 61 -2.68 -10.06 -7.44
C ASP A 61 -3.98 -9.46 -8.00
N ASP A 62 -4.73 -8.72 -7.18
CA ASP A 62 -5.94 -8.01 -7.62
C ASP A 62 -5.65 -7.04 -8.78
N LEU A 63 -4.52 -6.31 -8.72
CA LEU A 63 -4.10 -5.39 -9.78
C LEU A 63 -3.62 -6.15 -11.01
N TRP A 64 -2.92 -7.26 -10.82
CA TRP A 64 -2.42 -8.12 -11.89
C TRP A 64 -3.58 -8.73 -12.68
N ASP A 65 -4.61 -9.21 -12.00
CA ASP A 65 -5.82 -9.73 -12.65
C ASP A 65 -6.60 -8.62 -13.37
N ALA A 66 -6.72 -7.44 -12.75
CA ALA A 66 -7.38 -6.29 -13.37
C ALA A 66 -6.65 -5.76 -14.61
N THR A 67 -5.32 -5.85 -14.63
CA THR A 67 -4.47 -5.41 -15.75
C THR A 67 -4.24 -6.51 -16.79
N SER A 68 -4.37 -7.80 -16.45
CA SER A 68 -4.16 -8.92 -17.39
C SER A 68 -5.20 -9.01 -18.51
N GLY A 69 -6.31 -8.26 -18.41
CA GLY A 69 -7.22 -8.01 -19.53
C GLY A 69 -6.71 -6.99 -20.55
N ASP A 70 -5.68 -6.21 -20.21
CA ASP A 70 -5.02 -5.26 -21.10
C ASP A 70 -3.53 -5.61 -21.23
N SER A 71 -3.21 -6.25 -22.34
CA SER A 71 -1.87 -6.60 -22.77
C SER A 71 -0.88 -5.42 -22.66
N ARG A 72 -0.15 -5.38 -21.54
CA ARG A 72 1.30 -5.27 -21.53
C ARG A 72 1.84 -5.54 -20.13
N CYS A 73 2.81 -6.43 -20.09
CA CYS A 73 3.87 -6.46 -19.11
C CYS A 73 4.51 -5.06 -19.07
N ASP A 74 3.94 -4.17 -18.28
CA ASP A 74 4.59 -2.98 -17.77
C ASP A 74 4.72 -3.26 -16.28
N THR A 75 5.85 -3.87 -15.89
CA THR A 75 6.17 -3.99 -14.47
C THR A 75 6.44 -2.57 -13.98
N PRO A 76 5.65 -1.98 -13.05
CA PRO A 76 6.13 -0.84 -12.31
C PRO A 76 7.04 -1.35 -11.20
N ALA A 77 8.20 -1.92 -11.58
CA ALA A 77 9.33 -2.11 -10.66
C ALA A 77 10.04 -0.78 -10.39
N ASP A 78 9.73 0.25 -11.19
CA ASP A 78 10.08 1.64 -10.93
C ASP A 78 8.92 2.35 -10.22
N ALA A 79 8.58 1.89 -9.01
CA ALA A 79 8.11 2.82 -8.00
C ALA A 79 9.32 3.71 -7.66
N ASP A 80 9.46 4.73 -8.50
CA ASP A 80 10.51 5.74 -8.48
C ASP A 80 10.87 6.03 -7.02
N THR A 81 12.12 5.75 -6.72
CA THR A 81 12.77 6.01 -5.44
C THR A 81 12.74 7.51 -5.17
N LYS A 82 11.60 7.98 -4.67
CA LYS A 82 11.45 9.22 -3.91
C LYS A 82 10.85 8.98 -2.54
N LEU A 83 10.82 7.73 -2.08
CA LEU A 83 10.79 7.42 -0.66
C LEU A 83 12.20 7.66 -0.09
N ARG A 84 12.56 8.93 0.13
CA ARG A 84 13.70 9.24 0.97
C ARG A 84 13.29 8.99 2.43
N ALA A 85 13.96 8.01 3.03
CA ALA A 85 13.93 7.76 4.47
C ALA A 85 14.49 8.96 5.24
#